data_AF-A0A4D6XQ35-F1
#
_entry.id   AF-A0A4D6XQ35-F1
#
_cell.length_a   1.000
_cell.length_b   1.000
_cell.length_c   1.000
_cell.angle_alpha   90.00
_cell.angle_beta   90.00
_cell.angle_gamma   90.00
#
_symmetry.space_group_name_H-M   'P 1'
#
loop_
_entity.id
_entity.type
_entity.pdbx_description
1 polymer ?
#
loop_
_entity_poly.entity_id
_entity_poly.type
_entity_poly.pdbx_seq_one_letter_code
_entity_poly.pdbx_strand_id
1 'polypeptide(L)'
;MNIQIFVVKILLITFLLTSCSFLDNKNYNSNNIDDFCLSLNKFKKNYKGMTREQIIYIFGNPIISDTFSDTYHYIFCKPFKEDICQKKILNIFFKKDKVFYFSIEKIE
;
A
#
# COMPACT_ATOMS: atom_id res chain seq x y z
N MET A 1 14.96 48.03 11.62
CA MET A 1 15.31 46.78 12.32
C MET A 1 14.19 45.72 12.26
N ASN A 2 12.91 46.06 12.53
CA ASN A 2 11.80 45.09 12.56
C ASN A 2 11.47 44.44 11.19
N ILE A 3 11.57 45.18 10.09
CA ILE A 3 11.27 44.67 8.74
C ILE A 3 12.28 43.60 8.31
N GLN A 4 13.57 43.80 8.59
CA GLN A 4 14.61 42.81 8.28
C GLN A 4 14.42 41.51 9.07
N ILE A 5 14.03 41.61 10.35
CA ILE A 5 13.71 40.44 11.18
C ILE A 5 12.50 39.68 10.61
N PHE A 6 11.49 40.39 10.10
CA PHE A 6 10.32 39.78 9.48
C PHE A 6 10.66 39.03 8.19
N VAL A 7 11.50 39.61 7.34
CA VAL A 7 11.99 38.97 6.11
C VAL A 7 12.79 37.70 6.42
N VAL A 8 13.67 37.73 7.42
CA VAL A 8 14.45 36.55 7.85
C VAL A 8 13.55 35.43 8.37
N LYS A 9 12.50 35.76 9.14
CA LYS A 9 11.53 34.77 9.62
C LYS A 9 10.75 34.11 8.49
N ILE A 10 10.30 34.88 7.50
CA ILE A 10 9.61 34.35 6.33
C ILE A 10 10.54 33.39 5.56
N LEU A 11 11.79 33.80 5.34
CA LEU A 11 12.76 33.01 4.59
C LEU A 11 13.10 31.68 5.29
N LEU A 12 13.14 31.69 6.63
CA LEU A 12 13.32 30.47 7.44
C LEU A 12 12.10 29.53 7.33
N ILE A 13 10.88 30.08 7.39
CA ILE A 13 9.64 29.30 7.27
C ILE A 13 9.53 28.68 5.87
N THR A 14 9.83 29.43 4.81
CA THR A 14 9.78 28.89 3.45
C THR A 14 10.83 27.80 3.26
N PHE A 15 12.04 27.95 3.82
CA PHE A 15 13.08 26.92 3.74
C PHE A 15 12.66 25.59 4.40
N LEU A 16 12.00 25.65 5.56
CA LEU A 16 11.50 24.46 6.26
C LEU A 16 10.36 23.78 5.49
N LEU A 17 9.49 24.57 4.84
CA LEU A 17 8.37 24.05 4.05
C LEU A 17 8.81 23.48 2.70
N THR A 18 9.94 23.91 2.15
CA THR A 18 10.50 23.40 0.89
C THR A 18 11.36 22.14 1.04
N SER A 19 11.12 21.34 2.09
CA SER A 19 11.76 20.03 2.26
C SER A 19 11.40 19.11 1.07
N CYS A 20 12.18 19.17 0.00
CA CYS A 20 12.06 18.24 -1.11
C CYS A 20 12.55 16.87 -0.63
N SER A 21 11.67 15.87 -0.65
CA SER A 21 12.00 14.46 -0.42
C SER A 21 12.80 13.86 -1.59
N PHE A 22 13.88 14.51 -1.99
CA PHE A 22 14.76 14.08 -3.09
C PHE A 22 15.80 13.03 -2.65
N LEU A 23 15.88 12.75 -1.35
CA LEU A 23 16.81 11.78 -0.78
C LEU A 23 16.18 10.38 -0.67
N ASP A 24 15.58 9.89 -1.75
CA ASP A 24 15.29 8.47 -1.90
C ASP A 24 15.86 7.97 -3.24
N ASN A 25 17.18 8.10 -3.39
CA ASN A 25 17.95 7.36 -4.40
C ASN A 25 18.28 5.95 -3.88
N LYS A 26 17.30 5.28 -3.27
CA LYS A 26 17.26 3.83 -3.36
C LYS A 26 16.62 3.57 -4.70
N ASN A 27 17.33 2.87 -5.58
CA ASN A 27 16.70 2.19 -6.70
C ASN A 27 15.47 1.47 -6.14
N TYR A 28 14.28 2.06 -6.30
CA TYR A 28 13.02 1.37 -6.04
C TYR A 28 12.95 0.30 -7.10
N ASN A 29 13.61 -0.82 -6.82
CA ASN A 29 13.32 -2.04 -7.51
C ASN A 29 11.90 -2.39 -7.07
N SER A 30 10.90 -1.90 -7.80
CA SER A 30 9.48 -2.21 -7.57
C SER A 30 9.22 -3.73 -7.63
N ASN A 31 10.19 -4.49 -8.13
CA ASN A 31 10.27 -5.94 -8.12
C ASN A 31 10.47 -6.54 -6.71
N ASN A 32 11.00 -5.75 -5.77
CA ASN A 32 11.06 -6.07 -4.36
C ASN A 32 9.80 -5.54 -3.67
N ILE A 33 8.64 -6.11 -4.01
CA ILE A 33 7.57 -6.24 -3.02
C ILE A 33 8.11 -7.24 -2.00
N ASP A 34 9.03 -6.74 -1.17
CA ASP A 34 9.75 -7.50 -0.17
C ASP A 34 8.72 -8.16 0.75
N ASP A 35 9.06 -9.34 1.26
CA ASP A 35 8.19 -10.24 2.04
C ASP A 35 7.45 -9.60 3.24
N PHE A 36 7.73 -8.32 3.51
CA PHE A 36 7.01 -7.43 4.42
C PHE A 36 5.57 -7.09 3.98
N CYS A 37 5.29 -6.92 2.67
CA CYS A 37 4.00 -6.44 2.18
C CYS A 37 2.87 -7.49 2.21
N LEU A 38 3.17 -8.76 2.49
CA LEU A 38 2.17 -9.84 2.50
C LEU A 38 2.32 -10.78 3.70
N SER A 39 2.90 -10.29 4.82
CA SER A 39 2.93 -11.09 6.04
C SER A 39 1.50 -11.27 6.58
N LEU A 40 0.88 -12.41 6.26
CA LEU A 40 -0.49 -12.80 6.59
C LEU A 40 -0.86 -12.48 8.05
N ASN A 41 0.08 -12.69 8.98
CA ASN A 41 -0.13 -12.46 10.41
C ASN A 41 -0.28 -10.96 10.77
N LYS A 42 0.46 -10.07 10.10
CA LYS A 42 0.36 -8.61 10.32
C LYS A 42 -0.90 -8.07 9.65
N PHE A 43 -1.27 -8.66 8.51
CA PHE A 43 -2.54 -8.39 7.84
C PHE A 43 -3.76 -8.76 8.72
N LYS A 44 -3.69 -9.90 9.45
CA LYS A 44 -4.85 -10.47 10.17
C LYS A 44 -5.31 -9.57 11.29
N LYS A 45 -4.34 -8.91 11.91
CA LYS A 45 -4.56 -8.03 13.05
C LYS A 45 -4.99 -6.62 12.62
N ASN A 46 -4.52 -6.13 11.48
CA ASN A 46 -4.61 -4.70 11.14
C ASN A 46 -5.78 -4.34 10.22
N TYR A 47 -6.22 -5.23 9.32
CA TYR A 47 -7.21 -4.88 8.29
C TYR A 47 -8.63 -5.42 8.55
N LYS A 48 -8.82 -6.24 9.60
CA LYS A 48 -10.15 -6.75 9.96
C LYS A 48 -11.07 -5.60 10.38
N GLY A 49 -12.28 -5.58 9.84
CA GLY A 49 -13.29 -4.55 10.11
C GLY A 49 -13.21 -3.31 9.23
N MET A 50 -12.20 -3.20 8.35
CA MET A 50 -12.10 -2.11 7.39
C MET A 50 -13.21 -2.17 6.34
N THR A 51 -13.60 -1.02 5.82
CA THR A 51 -14.57 -0.91 4.72
C THR A 51 -13.94 -1.23 3.37
N ARG A 52 -14.77 -1.47 2.34
CA ARG A 52 -14.28 -1.64 0.95
C ARG A 52 -13.45 -0.45 0.48
N GLU A 53 -13.89 0.77 0.78
CA GLU A 53 -13.17 2.00 0.42
C GLU A 53 -11.79 2.09 1.06
N GLN A 54 -11.68 1.72 2.35
CA GLN A 54 -10.40 1.69 3.05
C GLN A 54 -9.46 0.65 2.44
N ILE A 55 -9.98 -0.51 2.05
CA ILE A 55 -9.20 -1.53 1.36
C ILE A 55 -8.74 -1.03 -0.01
N ILE A 56 -9.60 -0.37 -0.78
CA ILE A 56 -9.22 0.25 -2.06
C ILE A 56 -8.16 1.35 -1.87
N TYR A 57 -8.27 2.15 -0.81
CA TYR A 57 -7.29 3.18 -0.49
C TYR A 57 -5.89 2.58 -0.22
N ILE A 58 -5.83 1.41 0.42
CA ILE A 58 -4.57 0.76 0.80
C ILE A 58 -3.98 -0.06 -0.35
N PHE A 59 -4.81 -0.84 -1.06
CA PHE A 59 -4.37 -1.81 -2.06
C PHE A 59 -4.63 -1.39 -3.51
N GLY A 60 -5.32 -0.27 -3.72
CA GLY A 60 -5.88 0.09 -5.01
C GLY A 60 -7.13 -0.71 -5.35
N ASN A 61 -7.65 -0.48 -6.56
CA ASN A 61 -8.80 -1.22 -7.07
C ASN A 61 -8.44 -2.70 -7.24
N PRO A 62 -9.31 -3.63 -6.79
CA PRO A 62 -9.08 -5.05 -6.99
C PRO A 62 -9.12 -5.41 -8.47
N ILE A 63 -8.36 -6.46 -8.84
CA ILE A 63 -8.38 -6.98 -10.21
C ILE A 63 -9.73 -7.64 -10.49
N ILE A 64 -10.27 -8.33 -9.49
CA ILE A 64 -11.58 -8.97 -9.55
C ILE A 64 -12.37 -8.55 -8.32
N SER A 65 -13.56 -7.99 -8.55
CA SER A 65 -14.58 -7.73 -7.55
C SER A 65 -15.75 -8.68 -7.78
N ASP A 66 -15.78 -9.80 -7.06
CA ASP A 66 -16.86 -10.77 -7.17
C ASP A 66 -18.06 -10.31 -6.33
N THR A 67 -19.15 -9.96 -7.02
CA THR A 67 -20.39 -9.47 -6.39
C THR A 67 -21.21 -10.60 -5.77
N PHE A 68 -21.01 -11.86 -6.17
CA PHE A 68 -21.75 -13.00 -5.63
C PHE A 68 -21.18 -13.48 -4.30
N SER A 69 -19.85 -13.48 -4.19
CA SER A 69 -19.16 -13.89 -2.97
C SER A 69 -18.75 -12.72 -2.07
N ASP A 70 -19.12 -11.49 -2.44
CA ASP A 70 -18.77 -10.27 -1.69
C ASP A 70 -17.24 -10.13 -1.47
N THR A 71 -16.43 -10.51 -2.45
CA THR A 71 -14.97 -10.72 -2.28
C THR A 71 -14.14 -9.89 -3.26
N TYR A 72 -12.99 -9.40 -2.78
CA TYR A 72 -11.96 -8.77 -3.61
C TYR A 72 -10.77 -9.69 -3.79
N HIS A 73 -10.29 -9.81 -5.02
CA HIS A 73 -9.11 -10.59 -5.37
C HIS A 73 -7.99 -9.69 -5.89
N TYR A 74 -6.84 -9.78 -5.24
CA TYR A 74 -5.60 -9.10 -5.63
C TYR A 74 -4.57 -10.14 -6.02
N ILE A 75 -3.91 -9.95 -7.17
CA ILE A 75 -2.85 -10.84 -7.65
C ILE A 75 -1.52 -10.10 -7.52
N PHE A 76 -0.61 -10.69 -6.76
CA PHE A 76 0.74 -10.20 -6.57
C PHE A 76 1.71 -11.08 -7.33
N CYS A 77 2.63 -10.44 -8.04
CA CYS A 77 3.70 -11.09 -8.76
C CYS A 77 5.02 -10.88 -8.02
N LYS A 78 5.60 -11.96 -7.48
CA LYS A 78 6.97 -11.90 -6.95
C LYS A 78 7.93 -12.41 -8.02
N PRO A 79 8.86 -11.59 -8.51
CA PRO A 79 9.87 -12.05 -9.46
C PRO A 79 10.76 -13.07 -8.76
N PHE A 80 10.91 -14.25 -9.38
CA PHE A 80 11.71 -15.35 -8.84
C PHE A 80 13.00 -15.55 -9.64
N LYS A 81 12.93 -15.47 -10.97
CA LYS A 81 14.05 -15.47 -11.95
C LYS A 81 13.65 -14.69 -13.20
N GLU A 82 14.61 -14.40 -14.08
CA GLU A 82 14.57 -13.41 -15.19
C GLU A 82 13.33 -13.37 -16.10
N ASP A 83 12.40 -14.33 -16.07
CA ASP A 83 11.06 -14.20 -16.70
C ASP A 83 9.96 -15.00 -15.96
N ILE A 84 10.25 -15.50 -14.75
CA ILE A 84 9.35 -16.39 -14.00
C ILE A 84 8.85 -15.66 -12.75
N CYS A 85 7.54 -15.42 -12.75
CA CYS A 85 6.82 -14.78 -11.66
C CYS A 85 6.10 -15.82 -10.81
N GLN A 86 6.38 -15.85 -9.50
CA GLN A 86 5.57 -16.58 -8.55
C GLN A 86 4.33 -15.74 -8.21
N LYS A 87 3.16 -16.19 -8.63
CA LYS A 87 1.89 -15.49 -8.38
C LYS A 87 1.31 -15.88 -7.03
N LYS A 88 0.83 -14.89 -6.30
CA LYS A 88 0.04 -15.07 -5.06
C LYS A 88 -1.27 -14.32 -5.20
N ILE A 89 -2.38 -14.96 -4.87
CA ILE A 89 -3.70 -14.32 -4.78
C ILE A 89 -3.98 -14.00 -3.32
N LEU A 90 -4.37 -12.76 -3.04
CA LEU A 90 -4.98 -12.35 -1.78
C LEU A 90 -6.48 -12.19 -2.00
N ASN A 91 -7.26 -12.98 -1.27
CA ASN A 91 -8.72 -12.93 -1.29
C ASN A 91 -9.18 -12.23 -0.01
N ILE A 92 -9.94 -11.15 -0.14
CA ILE A 92 -10.48 -10.37 0.98
C ILE A 92 -12.00 -10.48 0.97
N PHE A 93 -12.56 -11.07 2.03
CA PHE A 93 -13.99 -11.35 2.14
C PHE A 93 -14.66 -10.32 3.03
N PHE A 94 -15.82 -9.84 2.58
CA PHE A 94 -16.58 -8.79 3.26
C PHE A 94 -17.92 -9.30 3.78
N LYS A 95 -18.38 -8.73 4.89
CA LYS A 95 -19.71 -8.96 5.46
C LYS A 95 -20.23 -7.63 5.95
N LYS A 96 -21.37 -7.18 5.42
CA LYS A 96 -21.93 -5.84 5.70
C LYS A 96 -20.88 -4.74 5.48
N ASP A 97 -20.25 -4.76 4.30
CA ASP A 97 -19.19 -3.83 3.86
C ASP A 97 -17.88 -3.89 4.66
N LYS A 98 -17.74 -4.75 5.67
CA LYS A 98 -16.53 -4.84 6.48
C LYS A 98 -15.75 -6.12 6.23
N VAL A 99 -14.43 -6.02 6.18
CA VAL A 99 -13.53 -7.18 6.09
C VAL A 99 -13.76 -8.09 7.29
N PHE A 100 -14.16 -9.33 7.06
CA PHE A 100 -14.31 -10.32 8.13
C PHE A 100 -13.23 -11.40 8.08
N TYR A 101 -12.73 -11.72 6.89
CA TYR A 101 -11.78 -12.79 6.65
C TYR A 101 -10.94 -12.52 5.40
N PHE A 102 -9.81 -13.21 5.29
CA PHE A 102 -9.02 -13.26 4.06
C PHE A 102 -8.22 -14.55 3.96
N SER A 103 -7.90 -14.93 2.73
CA SER A 103 -7.02 -16.05 2.40
C SER A 103 -5.90 -15.61 1.45
N ILE A 104 -4.78 -16.33 1.47
CA ILE A 104 -3.72 -16.18 0.48
C ILE A 104 -3.51 -17.54 -0.18
N GLU A 105 -3.52 -17.54 -1.51
CA GLU A 105 -3.30 -18.71 -2.35
C GLU A 105 -2.05 -18.50 -3.20
N LYS A 106 -1.24 -19.55 -3.38
CA LYS A 106 -0.12 -19.54 -4.32
C LYS A 106 -0.59 -20.20 -5.60
N ILE A 107 -0.33 -19.56 -6.74
CA ILE A 107 -0.51 -20.18 -8.05
C ILE A 107 0.88 -20.66 -8.48
N GLU A 108 1.02 -21.97 -8.65
CA GLU A 108 2.21 -22.61 -9.23
C GLU A 108 2.24 -22.46 -10.75
#